data_AF-A0A0D6LHC7-F1
#
_entry.id   AF-A0A0D6LHC7-F1
#
_cell.length_a   1.000
_cell.length_b   1.000
_cell.length_c   1.000
_cell.angle_alpha   90.00
_cell.angle_beta   90.00
_cell.angle_gamma   90.00
#
_symmetry.space_group_name_H-M   'P 1'
#
loop_
_entity.id
_entity.type
_entity.pdbx_description
1 polymer ?
#
loop_
_entity_poly.entity_id
_entity_poly.type
_entity_poly.pdbx_seq_one_letter_code
_entity_poly.pdbx_strand_id
1 'polypeptide(L)'
;MALLKHRTEEINVDLDTDNAISVDISDALSERDKVKYTVHTKTRLPGMRPETSVVREHEEFLWLHSVLDENESYAGFIVPPAPPHPDFDSSREKLQKLGEGEATMTKEEFLKMKQELEQYVYYTLR
;
A
#
# COMPACT_ATOMS: atom_id res chain seq x y z
N MET A 1 -0.25 2.02 -29.72
CA MET A 1 -0.60 2.39 -28.33
C MET A 1 -0.72 1.10 -27.53
N ALA A 2 0.38 0.64 -26.96
CA ALA A 2 0.43 -0.61 -26.21
C ALA A 2 -0.01 -0.33 -24.76
N LEU A 3 -1.10 -0.97 -24.32
CA LEU A 3 -1.48 -1.02 -22.92
C LEU A 3 -0.38 -1.78 -22.16
N LEU A 4 0.39 -1.07 -21.33
CA LEU A 4 1.26 -1.70 -20.35
C LEU A 4 0.35 -2.27 -19.25
N LYS A 5 0.02 -3.57 -19.35
CA LYS A 5 -0.57 -4.31 -18.24
C LYS A 5 0.47 -4.37 -17.13
N HIS A 6 0.31 -3.58 -16.08
CA HIS A 6 1.05 -3.77 -14.84
C HIS A 6 0.67 -5.14 -14.27
N ARG A 7 1.59 -6.08 -14.42
CA ARG A 7 1.50 -7.42 -13.85
C ARG A 7 2.04 -7.32 -12.44
N THR A 8 1.15 -7.16 -11.46
CA THR A 8 1.49 -7.32 -10.04
C THR A 8 1.68 -8.83 -9.83
N GLU A 9 2.89 -9.33 -10.04
CA GLU A 9 3.23 -10.69 -9.63
C GLU A 9 3.36 -10.68 -8.10
N GLU A 10 2.49 -11.41 -7.40
CA GLU A 10 2.67 -11.68 -5.98
C GLU A 10 4.00 -12.43 -5.82
N ILE A 11 5.03 -11.74 -5.33
CA ILE A 11 6.32 -12.35 -5.03
C ILE A 11 6.14 -13.18 -3.74
N ASN A 12 5.67 -14.41 -3.90
CA ASN A 12 5.61 -15.36 -2.80
C ASN A 12 7.00 -15.99 -2.62
N VAL A 13 7.85 -15.34 -1.82
CA VAL A 13 9.14 -15.89 -1.42
C VAL A 13 8.86 -16.94 -0.34
N ASP A 14 8.93 -18.22 -0.73
CA ASP A 14 8.77 -19.32 0.21
C ASP A 14 9.98 -19.38 1.16
N LEU A 15 9.86 -18.72 2.31
CA LEU A 15 10.86 -18.66 3.38
C LEU A 15 10.65 -19.82 4.37
N ASP A 16 10.59 -21.06 3.89
CA ASP A 16 10.43 -22.24 4.77
C ASP A 16 11.77 -22.71 5.37
N THR A 17 12.57 -21.75 5.86
CA THR A 17 13.76 -22.00 6.68
C THR A 17 13.63 -21.23 7.98
N ASP A 18 14.09 -21.82 9.09
CA ASP A 18 13.88 -21.42 10.50
C ASP A 18 14.20 -19.95 10.90
N ASN A 19 14.64 -19.11 9.95
CA ASN A 19 14.92 -17.68 10.09
C ASN A 19 14.04 -16.80 9.17
N ALA A 20 12.78 -17.18 9.00
CA ALA A 20 11.84 -16.40 8.19
C ALA A 20 11.52 -15.04 8.81
N ILE A 21 11.59 -13.99 8.00
CA ILE A 21 10.95 -12.69 8.24
C ILE A 21 9.75 -12.59 7.29
N SER A 22 8.61 -12.21 7.84
CA SER A 22 7.37 -11.94 7.10
C SER A 22 6.99 -10.48 7.35
N VAL A 23 6.68 -9.77 6.27
CA VAL A 23 6.27 -8.37 6.32
C VAL A 23 5.00 -8.24 5.49
N ASP A 24 3.97 -7.67 6.09
CA ASP A 24 2.68 -7.42 5.45
C ASP A 24 2.17 -6.01 5.77
N ILE A 25 1.31 -5.47 4.90
CA ILE A 25 0.55 -4.26 5.17
C ILE A 25 -0.79 -4.71 5.75
N SER A 26 -0.94 -4.57 7.07
CA SER A 26 -2.12 -5.05 7.77
C SER A 26 -3.29 -4.06 7.70
N ASP A 27 -2.99 -2.78 7.50
CA ASP A 27 -3.97 -1.71 7.33
C ASP A 27 -3.38 -0.54 6.52
N ALA A 28 -4.25 0.25 5.91
CA ALA A 28 -3.87 1.48 5.24
C ALA A 28 -4.97 2.56 5.38
N LEU A 29 -4.58 3.72 5.88
CA LEU A 29 -5.45 4.86 6.13
C LEU A 29 -5.16 5.98 5.12
N SER A 30 -6.16 6.32 4.31
CA SER A 30 -6.10 7.50 3.43
C SER A 30 -6.55 8.74 4.20
N GLU A 31 -5.67 9.73 4.33
CA GLU A 31 -5.97 11.08 4.81
C GLU A 31 -6.16 12.04 3.61
N ARG A 32 -6.37 13.34 3.87
CA ARG A 32 -6.64 14.32 2.81
C ARG A 32 -5.52 14.45 1.79
N ASP A 33 -4.26 14.33 2.18
CA ASP A 33 -3.11 14.58 1.28
C ASP A 33 -2.09 13.43 1.30
N LYS A 34 -2.33 12.40 2.12
CA LYS A 34 -1.36 11.34 2.36
C LYS A 34 -2.01 10.01 2.72
N VAL A 35 -1.20 8.97 2.66
CA VAL A 35 -1.59 7.61 3.02
C VAL A 35 -0.64 7.12 4.09
N LYS A 36 -1.22 6.50 5.12
CA LYS A 36 -0.49 5.86 6.21
C LYS A 36 -0.70 4.37 6.15
N TYR A 37 0.39 3.62 6.02
CA TYR A 37 0.41 2.18 5.97
C TYR A 37 0.83 1.63 7.33
N THR A 38 0.05 0.70 7.87
CA THR A 38 0.48 -0.10 9.02
C THR A 38 1.28 -1.28 8.50
N VAL A 39 2.60 -1.18 8.60
CA VAL A 39 3.54 -2.25 8.25
C VAL A 39 3.68 -3.15 9.45
N HIS A 40 3.26 -4.39 9.30
CA HIS A 40 3.34 -5.42 10.31
C HIS A 40 4.45 -6.40 9.94
N THR A 41 5.25 -6.80 10.93
CA THR A 41 6.40 -7.68 10.73
C THR A 41 6.40 -8.78 11.77
N LYS A 42 6.55 -10.02 11.29
CA LYS A 42 6.76 -11.22 12.10
C LYS A 42 8.10 -11.83 11.76
N THR A 43 8.93 -12.15 12.76
CA THR A 43 10.25 -12.70 12.51
C THR A 43 10.73 -13.59 13.64
N ARG A 44 11.62 -14.53 13.31
CA ARG A 44 12.39 -15.33 14.28
C ARG A 44 13.86 -14.92 14.35
N LEU A 45 14.25 -13.87 13.62
CA LEU A 45 15.63 -13.40 13.57
C LEU A 45 16.11 -12.90 14.95
N PRO A 46 17.30 -13.32 15.41
CA PRO A 46 17.83 -12.88 16.69
C PRO A 46 18.09 -11.36 16.68
N GLY A 47 17.76 -10.68 17.79
CA GLY A 47 17.95 -9.23 17.93
C GLY A 47 16.79 -8.37 17.40
N MET A 48 15.77 -8.98 16.77
CA MET A 48 14.52 -8.31 16.41
C MET A 48 13.39 -8.68 17.37
N ARG A 49 12.39 -7.81 17.50
CA ARG A 49 11.15 -8.16 18.21
C ARG A 49 10.38 -9.19 17.36
N PRO A 50 9.83 -10.27 17.96
CA PRO A 50 9.16 -11.32 17.18
C PRO A 50 7.98 -10.82 16.36
N GLU A 51 7.28 -9.80 16.86
CA GLU A 51 6.12 -9.19 16.20
C GLU A 51 6.12 -7.69 16.49
N THR A 52 5.94 -6.87 15.46
CA THR A 52 5.84 -5.42 15.59
C THR A 52 4.99 -4.83 14.47
N SER A 53 4.33 -3.71 14.77
CA SER A 53 3.61 -2.91 13.79
C SER A 53 4.05 -1.46 13.89
N VAL A 54 4.28 -0.82 12.75
CA VAL A 54 4.65 0.58 12.66
C VAL A 54 3.83 1.27 11.57
N VAL A 55 3.53 2.54 11.75
CA VAL A 55 2.84 3.35 10.75
C VAL A 55 3.87 4.08 9.89
N ARG A 56 3.75 3.98 8.57
CA ARG A 56 4.64 4.62 7.59
C ARG A 56 3.89 5.37 6.52
N GLU A 57 4.44 6.50 6.08
CA GLU A 57 3.94 7.26 4.92
C GLU A 57 4.63 6.82 3.63
N HIS A 58 4.03 7.09 2.47
CA HIS A 58 4.60 6.70 1.17
C HIS A 58 6.04 7.21 0.97
N GLU A 59 6.31 8.45 1.38
CA GLU A 59 7.63 9.07 1.30
C GLU A 59 8.72 8.30 2.07
N GLU A 60 8.36 7.58 3.15
CA GLU A 60 9.32 6.78 3.90
C GLU A 60 9.77 5.53 3.13
N PHE A 61 8.92 4.99 2.26
CA PHE A 61 9.30 3.90 1.36
C PHE A 61 10.22 4.39 0.24
N LEU A 62 9.96 5.58 -0.31
CA LEU A 62 10.83 6.21 -1.31
C LEU A 62 12.21 6.54 -0.71
N TRP A 63 12.24 7.04 0.52
CA TRP A 63 13.47 7.27 1.27
C TRP A 63 14.24 5.95 1.46
N LEU A 64 13.59 4.89 1.93
CA LEU A 64 14.23 3.58 2.11
C LEU A 64 14.80 3.04 0.78
N HIS A 65 14.05 3.12 -0.31
CA HIS A 65 14.52 2.74 -1.64
C HIS A 65 15.79 3.52 -2.01
N SER A 66 15.77 4.85 -1.86
CA SER A 66 16.91 5.71 -2.20
C SER A 66 18.15 5.36 -1.38
N VAL A 67 17.98 5.10 -0.07
CA VAL A 67 19.07 4.66 0.81
C VAL A 67 19.67 3.32 0.38
N LEU A 68 18.85 2.39 -0.12
CA LEU A 68 19.34 1.09 -0.60
C LEU A 68 20.04 1.21 -1.96
N ASP A 69 19.50 2.02 -2.87
CA ASP A 69 20.03 2.21 -4.24
C ASP A 69 21.36 2.99 -4.24
N GLU A 70 21.49 4.00 -3.38
CA GLU A 70 22.69 4.84 -3.29
C GLU A 70 23.83 4.19 -2.48
N ASN A 71 23.57 3.07 -1.80
CA ASN A 71 24.59 2.43 -0.96
C ASN A 71 25.54 1.56 -1.79
N GLU A 72 26.78 2.03 -1.94
CA GLU A 72 27.86 1.35 -2.67
C GLU A 72 28.12 -0.08 -2.19
N SER A 73 27.83 -0.39 -0.92
CA SER A 73 28.00 -1.75 -0.37
C SER A 73 27.02 -2.77 -0.98
N TYR A 74 25.94 -2.29 -1.60
CA TYR A 74 24.94 -3.08 -2.30
C TYR A 74 25.13 -3.05 -3.82
N ALA A 75 26.23 -2.49 -4.33
CA ALA A 75 26.55 -2.51 -5.75
C ALA A 75 26.58 -3.94 -6.30
N GLY A 76 25.87 -4.17 -7.42
CA GLY A 76 25.73 -5.48 -8.05
C GLY A 76 24.55 -6.30 -7.55
N PHE A 77 23.85 -5.88 -6.49
CA PHE A 77 22.54 -6.42 -6.14
C PHE A 77 21.42 -5.69 -6.90
N ILE A 78 20.31 -6.39 -7.12
CA ILE A 78 19.12 -5.78 -7.73
C ILE A 78 18.25 -5.22 -6.61
N VAL A 79 18.17 -3.90 -6.53
CA VAL A 79 17.22 -3.20 -5.66
C VAL A 79 15.83 -3.26 -6.33
N PRO A 80 14.77 -3.69 -5.62
CA PRO A 80 13.41 -3.66 -6.16
C PRO A 80 13.00 -2.23 -6.52
N PRO A 81 12.18 -2.03 -7.57
CA PRO A 81 11.72 -0.70 -7.94
C PRO A 81 10.92 -0.05 -6.81
N ALA A 82 11.06 1.27 -6.68
CA ALA A 82 10.26 2.05 -5.73
C ALA A 82 8.75 1.80 -5.93
N PRO A 83 7.96 1.73 -4.85
CA PRO A 83 6.52 1.56 -4.96
C PRO A 83 5.90 2.76 -5.69
N PRO A 84 4.89 2.55 -6.55
CA PRO A 84 4.21 3.65 -7.22
C PRO A 84 3.44 4.50 -6.21
N HIS A 85 3.37 5.81 -6.46
CA HIS A 85 2.54 6.69 -5.65
C HIS A 85 1.06 6.31 -5.86
N PRO A 86 0.30 6.04 -4.81
CA PRO A 86 -1.11 5.72 -4.96
C PRO A 86 -1.87 7.01 -5.32
N ASP A 87 -2.70 6.95 -6.36
CA ASP A 87 -3.53 8.09 -6.81
C ASP A 87 -4.96 7.95 -6.25
N PHE A 88 -5.33 8.89 -5.36
CA PHE A 88 -6.66 8.94 -4.75
C PHE A 88 -7.50 10.12 -5.21
N ASP A 89 -7.03 10.95 -6.14
CA ASP A 89 -7.70 12.20 -6.48
C ASP A 89 -9.09 11.92 -7.08
N SER A 90 -9.18 10.95 -8.00
CA SER A 90 -10.46 10.49 -8.56
C SER A 90 -11.39 9.90 -7.49
N SER A 91 -10.84 9.15 -6.52
CA SER A 91 -11.63 8.54 -5.44
C SER A 91 -12.19 9.59 -4.48
N ARG A 92 -11.38 10.61 -4.15
CA ARG A 92 -11.79 11.75 -3.30
C ARG A 92 -12.84 12.60 -3.99
N GLU A 93 -12.67 12.92 -5.27
CA GLU A 93 -13.66 13.69 -6.04
C GLU A 93 -15.01 12.95 -6.10
N LYS A 94 -14.99 11.63 -6.33
CA LYS A 94 -16.21 10.82 -6.36
C LYS A 94 -16.87 10.72 -4.98
N LEU A 95 -16.10 10.58 -3.91
CA LEU A 95 -16.62 10.60 -2.53
C LEU A 95 -17.28 11.94 -2.19
N GLN A 96 -16.66 13.06 -2.62
CA GLN A 96 -17.24 14.38 -2.43
C GLN A 96 -18.57 14.52 -3.17
N LYS A 97 -18.61 14.17 -4.46
CA LYS A 97 -19.84 14.18 -5.27
C LYS A 97 -20.93 13.27 -4.71
N LEU A 98 -20.54 12.11 -4.15
CA LEU A 98 -21.47 11.19 -3.52
C LEU A 98 -22.12 11.82 -2.28
N GLY A 99 -21.35 12.54 -1.45
CA GLY A 99 -21.88 13.27 -0.30
C GLY A 99 -22.78 14.44 -0.70
N GLU A 100 -22.44 15.18 -1.75
CA GLU A 100 -23.28 16.26 -2.29
C GLU A 100 -24.63 15.74 -2.84
N GLY A 101 -24.66 14.51 -3.34
CA GLY A 101 -25.85 13.86 -3.90
C GLY A 101 -26.72 13.09 -2.89
N GLU A 102 -26.33 12.99 -1.61
CA GLU A 102 -26.98 12.11 -0.62
C GLU A 102 -28.50 12.37 -0.49
N ALA A 103 -28.91 13.65 -0.55
CA ALA A 103 -30.32 14.04 -0.45
C ALA A 103 -31.17 13.66 -1.67
N THR A 104 -30.53 13.30 -2.79
CA THR A 104 -31.19 13.03 -4.08
C THR A 104 -31.24 11.56 -4.47
N MET A 105 -30.56 10.69 -3.70
CA MET A 105 -30.49 9.26 -3.96
C MET A 105 -31.13 8.44 -2.84
N THR A 106 -31.48 7.20 -3.14
CA THR A 106 -31.96 6.29 -2.10
C THR A 106 -30.80 5.86 -1.20
N LYS A 107 -31.13 5.50 0.05
CA LYS A 107 -30.14 5.02 1.02
C LYS A 107 -29.36 3.80 0.50
N GLU A 108 -30.03 2.94 -0.27
CA GLU A 108 -29.43 1.73 -0.86
C GLU A 108 -28.43 2.07 -1.96
N GLU A 109 -28.77 3.00 -2.86
CA GLU A 109 -27.86 3.49 -3.90
C GLU A 109 -26.63 4.17 -3.30
N PHE A 110 -26.81 4.99 -2.26
CA PHE A 110 -25.71 5.64 -1.55
C PHE A 110 -24.74 4.63 -0.94
N LEU A 111 -25.27 3.64 -0.20
CA LEU A 111 -24.47 2.58 0.42
C LEU A 111 -23.69 1.77 -0.62
N LYS A 112 -24.34 1.43 -1.74
CA LYS A 112 -23.70 0.68 -2.82
C LYS A 112 -22.53 1.46 -3.45
N MET A 113 -22.76 2.72 -3.82
CA MET A 113 -21.72 3.55 -4.43
C MET A 113 -20.55 3.83 -3.46
N LYS A 114 -20.86 4.03 -2.17
CA LYS A 114 -19.84 4.18 -1.13
C LYS A 114 -18.97 2.93 -1.02
N GLN A 115 -19.59 1.75 -0.99
CA GLN A 115 -18.87 0.48 -0.87
C GLN A 115 -17.99 0.20 -2.10
N GLU A 116 -18.47 0.52 -3.30
CA GLU A 116 -17.68 0.41 -4.54
C GLU A 116 -16.42 1.31 -4.51
N LEU A 117 -16.55 2.54 -3.98
CA LEU A 117 -15.43 3.47 -3.82
C LEU A 117 -14.43 2.98 -2.77
N GLU A 118 -14.90 2.52 -1.61
CA GLU A 118 -14.03 1.93 -0.56
C GLU A 118 -13.27 0.71 -1.09
N GLN A 119 -13.93 -0.13 -1.88
CA GLN A 119 -13.30 -1.29 -2.50
C GLN A 119 -12.26 -0.90 -3.55
N TYR A 120 -12.52 0.15 -4.35
CA TYR A 120 -11.54 0.67 -5.29
C TYR A 120 -10.30 1.25 -4.59
N VAL A 121 -10.50 1.99 -3.49
CA VAL A 121 -9.40 2.50 -2.65
C VAL A 121 -8.58 1.34 -2.09
N TYR A 122 -9.23 0.28 -1.61
CA TYR A 122 -8.55 -0.92 -1.12
C TYR A 122 -7.67 -1.58 -2.21
N TYR A 123 -8.18 -1.74 -3.43
CA TYR A 123 -7.40 -2.30 -4.53
C TYR A 123 -6.23 -1.41 -4.97
N THR A 124 -6.35 -0.09 -4.79
CA THR A 124 -5.26 0.85 -5.10
C THR A 124 -4.13 0.78 -4.07
N LEU A 125 -4.40 0.25 -2.88
CA LEU A 125 -3.44 0.11 -1.78
C LEU A 125 -2.74 -1.26 -1.74
N ARG A 126 -3.20 -2.23 -2.55
CA ARG A 126 -2.64 -3.57 -2.70
C ARG A 126 -1.71 -3.65 -3.91
#